data_AF-A0A3B8NJV6-F1
#
_entry.id   AF-A0A3B8NJV6-F1
#
_cell.length_a   1.000
_cell.length_b   1.000
_cell.length_c   1.000
_cell.angle_alpha   90.00
_cell.angle_beta   90.00
_cell.angle_gamma   90.00
#
_symmetry.space_group_name_H-M   'P 1'
#
loop_
_entity.id
_entity.type
_entity.pdbx_description
1 polymer ?
#
loop_
_entity_poly.entity_id
_entity_poly.type
_entity_poly.pdbx_seq_one_letter_code
_entity_poly.pdbx_strand_id
1 'polypeptide(L)'
;MRKDLNSIYKDPWNVGYYSVETSPRDGHFWYRLAKHYKNSHYLWAAEQVAIGGRPANGEVPEEYLSAYQRRFAWFVERGIRPEVPRGGSMVGELSSMKEKVPERLYLNRDRRAGTPFAAYFLYPHKDEHLDNVSGHLYEYSVSGSKYLHTSGKYNNVYRNDAPIGGGTGEESLDLLLVLHGRHKFPLHPDRKGDQRDFMRRGNIKHDDDFVAAENNAEGDSYGQFAFNDYYGKGSRWERKSVLTREGHFVVMDKYRGSESLGNEYLAGPVWHLGFEETMESGRQKENWFDVPPLDNAWWKRGKSRLLLIMYPHENSQHGKLKQSNSQDTGPNITAFSYRPIRGLRDEYFLSVFVPYDLPQDPSDIRKRTHMQMDKNGSYEVTFEGQGIRVLLGEKWSVSRK
;
A
#
# COMPACT_ATOMS: atom_id res chain seq x y z
N MET A 1 -3.51 -6.84 13.14
CA MET A 1 -2.82 -6.84 14.44
C MET A 1 -3.69 -7.57 15.44
N ARG A 2 -3.09 -8.22 16.43
CA ARG A 2 -3.86 -8.93 17.46
C ARG A 2 -4.55 -7.92 18.39
N LYS A 3 -5.85 -8.11 18.64
CA LYS A 3 -6.64 -7.25 19.52
C LYS A 3 -6.36 -7.48 21.01
N ASP A 4 -6.06 -8.72 21.40
CA ASP A 4 -5.68 -9.07 22.77
C ASP A 4 -4.15 -9.11 22.93
N LEU A 5 -3.57 -7.99 23.36
CA LEU A 5 -2.13 -7.87 23.64
C LEU A 5 -1.70 -8.67 24.87
N ASN A 6 -2.61 -8.95 25.81
CA ASN A 6 -2.27 -9.67 27.04
C ASN A 6 -1.85 -11.11 26.74
N SER A 7 -2.46 -11.76 25.75
CA SER A 7 -2.04 -13.10 25.31
C SER A 7 -0.57 -13.12 24.84
N ILE A 8 -0.14 -12.10 24.09
CA ILE A 8 1.24 -11.94 23.64
C ILE A 8 2.16 -11.75 24.84
N TYR A 9 1.80 -10.86 25.76
CA TYR A 9 2.67 -10.57 26.89
C TYR A 9 2.77 -11.72 27.87
N LYS A 10 1.77 -12.61 27.96
CA LYS A 10 1.79 -13.84 28.76
C LYS A 10 2.67 -14.93 28.14
N ASP A 11 2.55 -15.17 26.84
CA ASP A 11 3.37 -16.13 26.10
C ASP A 11 4.02 -15.48 24.87
N PRO A 12 5.09 -14.67 25.08
CA PRO A 12 5.70 -13.94 23.99
C PRO A 12 6.49 -14.84 23.06
N TRP A 13 6.65 -16.14 23.35
CA TRP A 13 7.36 -17.08 22.48
C TRP A 13 6.43 -17.68 21.43
N ASN A 14 5.23 -18.13 21.84
CA ASN A 14 4.32 -18.85 20.95
C ASN A 14 3.16 -18.00 20.41
N VAL A 15 3.00 -16.78 20.91
CA VAL A 15 1.98 -15.84 20.43
C VAL A 15 2.69 -14.62 19.80
N GLY A 16 2.43 -14.39 18.51
CA GLY A 16 2.96 -13.24 17.78
C GLY A 16 2.00 -12.05 17.71
N TYR A 17 2.56 -10.89 17.37
CA TYR A 17 1.84 -9.62 17.27
C TYR A 17 0.81 -9.60 16.13
N TYR A 18 1.16 -10.20 14.99
CA TYR A 18 0.27 -10.34 13.86
C TYR A 18 -0.54 -11.64 13.96
N SER A 19 -1.84 -11.55 13.68
CA SER A 19 -2.77 -12.68 13.75
C SER A 19 -2.81 -13.45 12.43
N VAL A 20 -1.67 -14.03 12.04
CA VAL A 20 -1.52 -14.86 10.82
C VAL A 20 -1.38 -16.36 11.18
N GLU A 21 -1.58 -17.24 10.20
CA GLU A 21 -1.68 -18.71 10.37
C GLU A 21 -0.55 -19.34 11.21
N THR A 22 0.67 -18.80 11.14
CA THR A 22 1.81 -19.18 12.00
C THR A 22 2.45 -17.99 12.71
N SER A 23 1.61 -17.21 13.40
CA SER A 23 1.92 -15.97 14.14
C SER A 23 3.32 -15.84 14.79
N PRO A 24 3.87 -16.82 15.54
CA PRO A 24 5.19 -16.67 16.17
C PRO A 24 6.39 -16.90 15.23
N ARG A 25 6.20 -17.53 14.07
CA ARG A 25 7.27 -18.00 13.19
C ARG A 25 8.18 -16.87 12.72
N ASP A 26 7.61 -15.75 12.31
CA ASP A 26 8.37 -14.57 11.85
C ASP A 26 9.22 -13.99 12.98
N GLY A 27 8.67 -13.93 14.20
CA GLY A 27 9.42 -13.53 15.37
C GLY A 27 10.60 -14.46 15.67
N HIS A 28 10.43 -15.78 15.51
CA HIS A 28 11.54 -16.72 15.69
C HIS A 28 12.60 -16.59 14.59
N PHE A 29 12.18 -16.35 13.34
CA PHE A 29 13.10 -16.13 12.23
C PHE A 29 14.02 -14.95 12.52
N TRP A 30 13.46 -13.78 12.82
CA TRP A 30 14.24 -12.58 13.12
C TRP A 30 15.07 -12.73 14.40
N TYR A 31 14.53 -13.37 15.45
CA TYR A 31 15.28 -13.68 16.66
C TYR A 31 16.53 -14.51 16.37
N ARG A 32 16.41 -15.57 15.55
CA ARG A 32 17.55 -16.43 15.20
C ARG A 32 18.61 -15.68 14.39
N LEU A 33 18.19 -14.85 13.43
CA LEU A 33 19.12 -13.99 12.68
C LEU A 33 19.83 -12.99 13.61
N ALA A 34 19.08 -12.32 14.48
CA ALA A 34 19.63 -11.39 15.46
C ALA A 34 20.66 -12.07 16.37
N LYS A 35 20.37 -13.29 16.84
CA LYS A 35 21.26 -14.06 17.71
C LYS A 35 22.51 -14.54 16.96
N HIS A 36 22.34 -15.06 15.75
CA HIS A 36 23.43 -15.57 14.93
C HIS A 36 24.42 -14.47 14.56
N TYR A 37 23.92 -13.32 14.09
CA TYR A 37 24.74 -12.20 13.64
C TYR A 37 25.05 -11.17 14.73
N LYS A 38 24.50 -11.33 15.95
CA LYS A 38 24.57 -10.34 17.05
C LYS A 38 24.18 -8.94 16.58
N ASN A 39 23.16 -8.83 15.74
CA ASN A 39 22.82 -7.62 15.00
C ASN A 39 21.60 -6.89 15.61
N SER A 40 21.80 -5.62 16.00
CA SER A 40 20.79 -4.76 16.63
C SER A 40 19.57 -4.48 15.73
N HIS A 41 19.74 -4.41 14.40
CA HIS A 41 18.64 -4.18 13.46
C HIS A 41 17.74 -5.40 13.31
N TYR A 42 18.31 -6.61 13.28
CA TYR A 42 17.51 -7.84 13.30
C TYR A 42 16.79 -8.03 14.64
N LEU A 43 17.41 -7.61 15.75
CA LEU A 43 16.74 -7.60 17.05
C LEU A 43 15.55 -6.63 17.06
N TRP A 44 15.71 -5.44 16.49
CA TRP A 44 14.61 -4.49 16.29
C TRP A 44 13.47 -5.12 15.49
N ALA A 45 13.79 -5.76 14.35
CA ALA A 45 12.78 -6.44 13.53
C ALA A 45 12.04 -7.55 14.31
N ALA A 46 12.79 -8.32 15.12
CA ALA A 46 12.22 -9.35 15.98
C ALA A 46 11.26 -8.77 17.04
N GLU A 47 11.59 -7.62 17.64
CA GLU A 47 10.73 -6.91 18.60
C GLU A 47 9.43 -6.42 17.94
N GLN A 48 9.52 -5.84 16.73
CA GLN A 48 8.34 -5.39 15.97
C GLN A 48 7.34 -6.52 15.75
N VAL A 49 7.79 -7.66 15.20
CA VAL A 49 6.88 -8.74 14.81
C VAL A 49 6.39 -9.59 15.99
N ALA A 50 7.18 -9.67 17.07
CA ALA A 50 6.84 -10.52 18.19
C ALA A 50 5.88 -9.83 19.17
N ILE A 51 6.17 -8.58 19.53
CA ILE A 51 5.46 -7.87 20.60
C ILE A 51 4.97 -6.47 20.20
N GLY A 52 5.11 -6.09 18.92
CA GLY A 52 4.53 -4.88 18.35
C GLY A 52 5.43 -3.64 18.39
N GLY A 53 6.70 -3.80 18.78
CA GLY A 53 7.65 -2.68 18.82
C GLY A 53 7.29 -1.60 19.83
N ARG A 54 7.99 -0.47 19.77
CA ARG A 54 7.88 0.64 20.72
C ARG A 54 7.28 1.89 20.06
N PRO A 55 6.58 2.75 20.81
CA PRO A 55 6.19 4.07 20.31
C PRO A 55 7.39 4.99 20.07
N ALA A 56 7.13 6.12 19.42
CA ALA A 56 8.16 7.10 19.08
C ALA A 56 8.87 7.69 20.32
N ASN A 57 8.17 7.83 21.45
CA ASN A 57 8.75 8.29 22.71
C ASN A 57 9.47 7.17 23.50
N GLY A 58 9.38 5.92 23.04
CA GLY A 58 10.00 4.76 23.68
C GLY A 58 9.33 4.29 24.99
N GLU A 59 8.28 4.96 25.45
CA GLU A 59 7.58 4.60 26.69
C GLU A 59 6.69 3.37 26.47
N VAL A 60 6.85 2.35 27.31
CA VAL A 60 6.14 1.09 27.19
C VAL A 60 5.58 0.65 28.54
N PRO A 61 4.44 -0.06 28.58
CA PRO A 61 3.89 -0.62 29.82
C PRO A 61 4.83 -1.64 30.50
N GLU A 62 4.63 -1.89 31.79
CA GLU A 62 5.41 -2.87 32.54
C GLU A 62 5.25 -4.29 31.97
N GLU A 63 4.05 -4.64 31.52
CA GLU A 63 3.75 -5.95 30.92
C GLU A 63 4.53 -6.15 29.62
N TYR A 64 4.68 -5.09 28.83
CA TYR A 64 5.52 -5.10 27.63
C TYR A 64 6.98 -5.35 28.00
N LEU A 65 7.51 -4.62 28.99
CA LEU A 65 8.90 -4.76 29.43
C LEU A 65 9.17 -6.16 29.98
N SER A 66 8.25 -6.71 30.77
CA SER A 66 8.31 -8.08 31.28
C SER A 66 8.34 -9.10 30.14
N ALA A 67 7.46 -8.95 29.15
CA ALA A 67 7.44 -9.81 27.95
C ALA A 67 8.74 -9.70 27.15
N TYR A 68 9.25 -8.49 26.96
CA TYR A 68 10.53 -8.23 26.29
C TYR A 68 11.70 -8.90 27.04
N GLN A 69 11.78 -8.73 28.35
CA GLN A 69 12.83 -9.34 29.17
C GLN A 69 12.81 -10.87 29.09
N ARG A 70 11.63 -11.50 29.12
CA ARG A 70 11.51 -12.97 29.00
C ARG A 70 11.83 -13.48 27.61
N ARG A 71 11.38 -12.79 26.56
CA ARG A 71 11.61 -13.21 25.16
C ARG A 71 13.05 -12.96 24.72
N PHE A 72 13.62 -11.83 25.10
CA PHE A 72 14.92 -11.37 24.60
C PHE A 72 16.03 -11.41 25.67
N ALA A 73 15.85 -12.20 26.75
CA ALA A 73 16.80 -12.34 27.87
C ALA A 73 18.25 -12.53 27.42
N TRP A 74 18.49 -13.41 26.43
CA TRP A 74 19.82 -13.69 25.91
C TRP A 74 20.55 -12.43 25.41
N PHE A 75 19.82 -11.50 24.77
CA PHE A 75 20.34 -10.22 24.29
C PHE A 75 20.53 -9.22 25.44
N VAL A 76 19.56 -9.17 26.37
CA VAL A 76 19.60 -8.30 27.56
C VAL A 76 20.84 -8.60 28.41
N GLU A 77 21.10 -9.87 28.70
CA GLU A 77 22.30 -10.35 29.44
C GLU A 77 23.62 -9.94 28.77
N ARG A 78 23.59 -9.69 27.46
CA ARG A 78 24.77 -9.37 26.64
C ARG A 78 24.85 -7.90 26.25
N GLY A 79 23.95 -7.07 26.78
CA GLY A 79 23.91 -5.64 26.48
C GLY A 79 23.56 -5.31 25.02
N ILE A 80 23.02 -6.26 24.25
CA ILE A 80 22.61 -6.03 22.86
C ILE A 80 21.21 -5.42 22.87
N ARG A 81 21.06 -4.23 22.28
CA ARG A 81 19.80 -3.48 22.26
C ARG A 81 19.27 -3.36 20.83
N PRO A 82 17.94 -3.36 20.62
CA PRO A 82 17.37 -3.12 19.31
C PRO A 82 17.73 -1.70 18.85
N GLU A 83 18.16 -1.60 17.59
CA GLU A 83 18.43 -0.32 16.95
C GLU A 83 17.52 -0.18 15.73
N VAL A 84 16.92 0.99 15.57
CA VAL A 84 16.09 1.29 14.40
C VAL A 84 16.98 1.26 13.16
N PRO A 85 16.70 0.41 12.16
CA PRO A 85 17.48 0.38 10.93
C PRO A 85 17.49 1.74 10.25
N ARG A 86 18.57 2.05 9.54
CA ARG A 86 18.55 3.14 8.56
C ARG A 86 17.40 2.87 7.59
N GLY A 87 16.55 3.86 7.37
CA GLY A 87 15.57 3.81 6.29
C GLY A 87 16.01 4.67 5.12
N GLY A 88 15.04 5.27 4.45
CA GLY A 88 15.24 5.92 3.16
C GLY A 88 14.48 5.16 2.08
N SER A 89 14.02 5.90 1.09
CA SER A 89 13.42 5.35 -0.11
C SER A 89 14.46 4.56 -0.87
N MET A 90 14.10 3.36 -1.31
CA MET A 90 15.03 2.50 -2.02
C MET A 90 14.29 1.51 -2.92
N VAL A 91 14.98 1.06 -3.96
CA VAL A 91 14.61 -0.14 -4.72
C VAL A 91 15.19 -1.34 -3.98
N GLY A 92 14.32 -2.22 -3.49
CA GLY A 92 14.71 -3.49 -2.90
C GLY A 92 15.00 -4.52 -3.98
N GLU A 93 16.18 -5.13 -3.92
CA GLU A 93 16.63 -6.17 -4.86
C GLU A 93 16.46 -7.56 -4.24
N LEU A 94 16.02 -8.55 -5.03
CA LEU A 94 15.91 -9.96 -4.60
C LEU A 94 17.29 -10.56 -4.24
N SER A 95 18.31 -10.14 -4.97
CA SER A 95 19.71 -10.48 -4.74
C SER A 95 20.54 -9.24 -5.03
N SER A 96 21.32 -8.79 -4.05
CA SER A 96 22.29 -7.70 -4.23
C SER A 96 23.60 -8.16 -4.87
N MET A 97 23.69 -9.45 -5.25
CA MET A 97 24.85 -10.05 -5.92
C MET A 97 24.75 -9.81 -7.45
N LYS A 98 25.34 -10.70 -8.27
CA LYS A 98 25.52 -10.48 -9.72
C LYS A 98 24.26 -10.05 -10.48
N GLU A 99 23.10 -10.58 -10.13
CA GLU A 99 21.83 -10.28 -10.80
C GLU A 99 20.96 -9.41 -9.89
N LYS A 100 20.97 -8.11 -10.16
CA LYS A 100 20.17 -7.11 -9.43
C LYS A 100 18.76 -7.09 -9.99
N VAL A 101 17.87 -7.85 -9.37
CA VAL A 101 16.46 -7.93 -9.77
C VAL A 101 15.62 -7.07 -8.84
N PRO A 102 15.01 -5.97 -9.31
CA PRO A 102 14.06 -5.19 -8.52
C PRO A 102 12.87 -6.06 -8.07
N GLU A 103 12.63 -6.12 -6.77
CA GLU A 103 11.52 -6.86 -6.16
C GLU A 103 10.53 -5.89 -5.50
N ARG A 104 11.00 -4.76 -4.99
CA ARG A 104 10.20 -3.84 -4.18
C ARG A 104 10.60 -2.40 -4.39
N LEU A 105 9.64 -1.50 -4.23
CA LEU A 105 9.90 -0.06 -4.06
C LEU A 105 9.46 0.33 -2.66
N TYR A 106 10.37 0.93 -1.89
CA TYR A 106 10.10 1.47 -0.56
C TYR A 106 10.14 2.99 -0.62
N LEU A 107 9.13 3.63 -0.03
CA LEU A 107 9.06 5.08 0.15
C LEU A 107 8.96 5.36 1.65
N ASN A 108 10.02 5.89 2.22
CA ASN A 108 10.07 6.32 3.60
C ASN A 108 11.31 7.16 3.86
N ARG A 109 11.26 8.01 4.89
CA ARG A 109 12.45 8.71 5.37
C ARG A 109 13.33 7.82 6.22
N ASP A 110 12.72 7.10 7.16
CA ASP A 110 13.39 6.23 8.11
C ASP A 110 12.43 5.11 8.58
N ARG A 111 12.78 4.36 9.63
CA ARG A 111 11.99 3.24 10.16
C ARG A 111 11.48 3.50 11.59
N ARG A 112 11.52 4.75 12.06
CA ARG A 112 11.06 5.09 13.41
C ARG A 112 9.54 4.93 13.50
N ALA A 113 9.07 4.64 14.71
CA ALA A 113 7.65 4.49 14.96
C ALA A 113 6.90 5.78 14.55
N GLY A 114 5.83 5.60 13.77
CA GLY A 114 4.97 6.69 13.33
C GLY A 114 5.42 7.42 12.06
N THR A 115 6.62 7.16 11.54
CA THR A 115 7.03 7.80 10.27
C THR A 115 6.22 7.24 9.10
N PRO A 116 5.86 8.07 8.12
CA PRO A 116 5.17 7.61 6.91
C PRO A 116 5.96 6.52 6.18
N PHE A 117 5.24 5.52 5.70
CA PHE A 117 5.77 4.43 4.90
C PHE A 117 4.78 4.05 3.80
N ALA A 118 5.28 3.84 2.59
CA ALA A 118 4.54 3.22 1.51
C ALA A 118 5.45 2.24 0.75
N ALA A 119 4.89 1.16 0.23
CA ALA A 119 5.69 0.21 -0.53
C ALA A 119 4.92 -0.61 -1.57
N TYR A 120 5.64 -0.99 -2.62
CA TYR A 120 5.13 -1.72 -3.78
C TYR A 120 5.91 -3.01 -4.00
N PHE A 121 5.25 -4.01 -4.57
CA PHE A 121 5.93 -5.16 -5.18
C PHE A 121 6.24 -4.85 -6.64
N LEU A 122 7.40 -5.28 -7.14
CA LEU A 122 7.91 -5.00 -8.49
C LEU A 122 8.35 -6.26 -9.24
N TYR A 123 7.79 -7.44 -8.93
CA TYR A 123 8.26 -8.69 -9.54
C TYR A 123 8.35 -8.57 -11.07
N PRO A 124 9.51 -8.95 -11.65
CA PRO A 124 9.89 -8.59 -13.01
C PRO A 124 9.00 -9.25 -14.07
N HIS A 125 8.50 -10.44 -13.73
CA HIS A 125 7.63 -11.26 -14.54
C HIS A 125 6.50 -11.81 -13.70
N LYS A 126 5.47 -12.24 -14.39
CA LYS A 126 4.42 -13.08 -13.85
C LYS A 126 4.99 -14.49 -13.58
N ASP A 127 5.06 -14.92 -12.32
CA ASP A 127 5.46 -16.28 -11.91
C ASP A 127 4.29 -17.05 -11.29
N GLU A 128 4.16 -18.36 -11.56
CA GLU A 128 2.97 -19.18 -11.24
C GLU A 128 2.51 -19.14 -9.75
N HIS A 129 3.32 -18.58 -8.84
CA HIS A 129 3.03 -18.50 -7.42
C HIS A 129 2.65 -17.09 -6.92
N LEU A 130 3.18 -16.02 -7.52
CA LEU A 130 2.99 -14.59 -7.17
C LEU A 130 2.52 -13.74 -8.37
N ASP A 131 2.01 -14.42 -9.39
CA ASP A 131 1.57 -13.96 -10.71
C ASP A 131 0.89 -12.59 -10.83
N ASN A 132 0.09 -12.21 -9.84
CA ASN A 132 -0.81 -11.07 -9.92
C ASN A 132 -0.30 -9.85 -9.14
N VAL A 133 0.72 -10.00 -8.30
CA VAL A 133 1.09 -8.99 -7.32
C VAL A 133 2.06 -7.91 -7.82
N SER A 134 2.60 -7.99 -9.04
CA SER A 134 3.52 -6.95 -9.51
C SER A 134 2.86 -5.56 -9.57
N GLY A 135 3.58 -4.49 -9.26
CA GLY A 135 3.12 -3.09 -9.34
C GLY A 135 2.05 -2.65 -8.32
N HIS A 136 1.52 -3.54 -7.48
CA HIS A 136 0.52 -3.14 -6.50
C HIS A 136 1.16 -2.51 -5.24
N LEU A 137 0.45 -1.59 -4.61
CA LEU A 137 0.82 -1.00 -3.32
C LEU A 137 0.42 -1.96 -2.18
N TYR A 138 1.37 -2.58 -1.49
CA TYR A 138 1.01 -3.56 -0.45
C TYR A 138 0.85 -2.93 0.94
N GLU A 139 1.42 -1.74 1.14
CA GLU A 139 1.28 -1.02 2.39
C GLU A 139 1.35 0.49 2.18
N TYR A 140 0.49 1.19 2.92
CA TYR A 140 0.65 2.60 3.24
C TYR A 140 0.22 2.83 4.70
N SER A 141 1.14 3.37 5.50
CA SER A 141 0.97 3.60 6.92
C SER A 141 1.56 4.94 7.35
N VAL A 142 0.87 5.63 8.27
CA VAL A 142 1.26 6.95 8.78
C VAL A 142 0.88 7.05 10.25
N SER A 143 1.79 7.56 11.08
CA SER A 143 1.54 7.86 12.49
C SER A 143 0.96 6.68 13.29
N GLY A 144 1.38 5.45 12.96
CA GLY A 144 0.92 4.23 13.62
C GLY A 144 -0.42 3.68 13.09
N SER A 145 -1.01 4.28 12.06
CA SER A 145 -2.22 3.78 11.41
C SER A 145 -1.88 3.18 10.05
N LYS A 146 -2.41 1.99 9.75
CA LYS A 146 -2.29 1.33 8.44
C LYS A 146 -3.57 1.57 7.66
N TYR A 147 -3.47 2.19 6.48
CA TYR A 147 -4.63 2.62 5.71
C TYR A 147 -4.89 1.82 4.44
N LEU A 148 -3.83 1.33 3.80
CA LEU A 148 -3.94 0.46 2.63
C LEU A 148 -3.26 -0.88 2.91
N HIS A 149 -3.95 -1.93 2.48
CA HIS A 149 -3.43 -3.27 2.34
C HIS A 149 -4.28 -3.97 1.30
N THR A 150 -3.64 -4.61 0.32
CA THR A 150 -4.35 -5.48 -0.62
C THR A 150 -5.15 -6.55 0.11
N SER A 151 -6.26 -6.98 -0.49
CA SER A 151 -7.14 -7.99 0.11
C SER A 151 -6.53 -9.39 0.23
N GLY A 152 -5.28 -9.56 -0.17
CA GLY A 152 -4.46 -10.70 0.18
C GLY A 152 -3.33 -10.93 -0.81
N LYS A 153 -2.20 -11.46 -0.36
CA LYS A 153 -1.19 -12.05 -1.25
C LYS A 153 -1.78 -13.16 -2.12
N TYR A 154 -2.71 -13.94 -1.58
CA TYR A 154 -3.47 -14.96 -2.30
C TYR A 154 -4.96 -14.56 -2.35
N ASN A 155 -5.29 -13.74 -3.34
CA ASN A 155 -6.67 -13.32 -3.60
C ASN A 155 -7.55 -14.49 -4.10
N ASN A 156 -6.98 -15.40 -4.89
CA ASN A 156 -7.66 -16.53 -5.54
C ASN A 156 -7.77 -17.79 -4.67
N VAL A 157 -8.04 -17.64 -3.37
CA VAL A 157 -8.12 -18.80 -2.47
C VAL A 157 -9.55 -19.17 -2.18
N TYR A 158 -9.83 -20.47 -2.27
CA TYR A 158 -11.13 -21.06 -1.99
C TYR A 158 -11.03 -22.07 -0.84
N ARG A 159 -12.07 -22.13 -0.02
CA ARG A 159 -12.30 -23.23 0.92
C ARG A 159 -13.66 -23.84 0.59
N ASN A 160 -13.69 -25.11 0.18
CA ASN A 160 -14.91 -25.82 -0.22
C ASN A 160 -15.76 -25.02 -1.23
N ASP A 161 -15.13 -24.53 -2.31
CA ASP A 161 -15.75 -23.71 -3.37
C ASP A 161 -16.31 -22.34 -2.97
N ALA A 162 -16.12 -21.92 -1.71
CA ALA A 162 -16.39 -20.56 -1.24
C ALA A 162 -15.12 -19.72 -1.30
N PRO A 163 -15.18 -18.48 -1.84
CA PRO A 163 -14.03 -17.58 -1.83
C PRO A 163 -13.68 -17.21 -0.38
N ILE A 164 -12.41 -17.37 -0.01
CA ILE A 164 -11.87 -16.91 1.28
C ILE A 164 -10.82 -15.80 1.11
N GLY A 165 -10.27 -15.65 -0.09
CA GLY A 165 -9.48 -14.47 -0.47
C GLY A 165 -10.36 -13.37 -1.07
N GLY A 166 -9.79 -12.18 -1.24
CA GLY A 166 -10.49 -10.99 -1.75
C GLY A 166 -10.88 -11.03 -3.23
N GLY A 167 -10.95 -12.19 -3.88
CA GLY A 167 -11.51 -12.32 -5.22
C GLY A 167 -10.61 -12.94 -6.28
N THR A 168 -11.11 -13.04 -7.52
CA THR A 168 -10.53 -13.90 -8.57
C THR A 168 -9.46 -13.28 -9.46
N GLY A 169 -9.09 -12.03 -9.19
CA GLY A 169 -8.26 -11.25 -10.11
C GLY A 169 -7.70 -9.96 -9.53
N GLU A 170 -7.09 -9.19 -10.40
CA GLU A 170 -6.33 -7.97 -10.11
C GLU A 170 -7.20 -6.83 -9.52
N GLU A 171 -8.53 -6.93 -9.62
CA GLU A 171 -9.51 -6.04 -8.97
C GLU A 171 -9.41 -6.00 -7.44
N SER A 172 -8.72 -6.99 -6.85
CA SER A 172 -8.49 -7.16 -5.40
C SER A 172 -7.14 -6.62 -4.93
N LEU A 173 -6.39 -5.95 -5.82
CA LEU A 173 -5.07 -5.39 -5.58
C LEU A 173 -5.08 -3.87 -5.74
N ASP A 174 -4.15 -3.18 -5.07
CA ASP A 174 -4.03 -1.72 -5.08
C ASP A 174 -3.22 -1.22 -6.28
N LEU A 175 -3.86 -1.18 -7.46
CA LEU A 175 -3.23 -0.93 -8.76
C LEU A 175 -4.13 -0.16 -9.74
N LEU A 176 -3.63 0.09 -10.95
CA LEU A 176 -4.42 0.59 -12.07
C LEU A 176 -5.12 -0.58 -12.77
N LEU A 177 -6.43 -0.73 -12.61
CA LEU A 177 -7.18 -1.80 -13.25
C LEU A 177 -7.57 -1.41 -14.68
N VAL A 178 -7.33 -2.29 -15.65
CA VAL A 178 -7.81 -2.17 -17.04
C VAL A 178 -8.78 -3.31 -17.31
N LEU A 179 -9.95 -3.00 -17.85
CA LEU A 179 -11.03 -3.98 -18.01
C LEU A 179 -11.86 -3.70 -19.26
N HIS A 180 -12.24 -4.73 -19.98
CA HIS A 180 -13.17 -4.59 -21.11
C HIS A 180 -14.53 -4.09 -20.62
N GLY A 181 -15.10 -3.08 -21.30
CA GLY A 181 -16.36 -2.42 -20.94
C GLY A 181 -17.62 -3.30 -21.00
N ARG A 182 -17.51 -4.57 -21.42
CA ARG A 182 -18.59 -5.56 -21.28
C ARG A 182 -18.81 -5.99 -19.82
N HIS A 183 -17.81 -5.78 -18.97
CA HIS A 183 -17.85 -6.10 -17.55
C HIS A 183 -18.17 -4.85 -16.73
N LYS A 184 -18.84 -5.03 -15.59
CA LYS A 184 -18.98 -3.97 -14.59
C LYS A 184 -17.60 -3.65 -14.01
N PHE A 185 -17.28 -2.36 -13.87
CA PHE A 185 -16.05 -1.91 -13.24
C PHE A 185 -16.26 -1.48 -11.78
N PRO A 186 -15.37 -1.88 -10.85
CA PRO A 186 -14.52 -3.06 -10.98
C PRO A 186 -15.41 -4.31 -10.98
N LEU A 187 -14.88 -5.44 -11.46
CA LEU A 187 -15.53 -6.72 -11.23
C LEU A 187 -15.69 -6.93 -9.73
N HIS A 188 -16.84 -7.45 -9.28
CA HIS A 188 -17.02 -7.66 -7.85
C HIS A 188 -15.98 -8.66 -7.36
N PRO A 189 -15.15 -8.32 -6.37
CA PRO A 189 -14.03 -9.17 -6.00
C PRO A 189 -14.52 -10.52 -5.42
N ASP A 190 -15.55 -10.54 -4.57
CA ASP A 190 -16.17 -11.78 -4.03
C ASP A 190 -16.92 -12.70 -5.05
N ARG A 191 -16.81 -12.49 -6.37
CA ARG A 191 -17.51 -13.34 -7.36
C ARG A 191 -16.77 -14.66 -7.64
N LYS A 192 -17.44 -15.63 -8.28
CA LYS A 192 -16.77 -16.76 -8.95
C LYS A 192 -16.28 -16.32 -10.33
N GLY A 193 -15.02 -16.59 -10.66
CA GLY A 193 -14.41 -16.24 -11.95
C GLY A 193 -14.79 -17.22 -13.07
N ASP A 194 -14.66 -16.81 -14.33
CA ASP A 194 -14.84 -17.67 -15.52
C ASP A 194 -13.59 -17.67 -16.42
N GLN A 195 -13.50 -18.63 -17.36
CA GLN A 195 -12.35 -18.80 -18.28
C GLN A 195 -12.05 -17.59 -19.19
N ARG A 196 -12.91 -16.56 -19.24
CA ARG A 196 -12.77 -15.36 -20.08
C ARG A 196 -12.32 -14.13 -19.30
N ASP A 197 -12.20 -14.23 -17.98
CA ASP A 197 -11.56 -13.23 -17.11
C ASP A 197 -10.02 -13.22 -17.23
N PHE A 198 -9.48 -14.05 -18.13
CA PHE A 198 -8.05 -14.38 -18.20
C PHE A 198 -7.22 -13.54 -19.18
N MET A 199 -7.70 -12.37 -19.64
CA MET A 199 -6.77 -11.31 -20.08
C MET A 199 -6.06 -10.75 -18.83
N ARG A 200 -5.27 -11.62 -18.20
CA ARG A 200 -4.41 -11.30 -17.07
C ARG A 200 -3.17 -10.61 -17.61
N ARG A 201 -2.42 -9.97 -16.73
CA ARG A 201 -1.06 -9.42 -16.94
C ARG A 201 -0.02 -10.48 -17.32
N GLY A 202 -0.39 -11.46 -18.16
CA GLY A 202 0.35 -12.66 -18.56
C GLY A 202 1.77 -12.40 -19.04
N ASN A 203 1.98 -11.24 -19.64
CA ASN A 203 3.22 -10.89 -20.34
C ASN A 203 3.85 -9.59 -19.82
N ILE A 204 3.47 -9.09 -18.63
CA ILE A 204 4.06 -7.86 -18.12
C ILE A 204 5.57 -8.01 -17.98
N LYS A 205 6.28 -6.93 -18.28
CA LYS A 205 7.73 -6.84 -18.10
C LYS A 205 8.02 -5.59 -17.32
N HIS A 206 8.62 -5.76 -16.15
CA HIS A 206 9.13 -4.62 -15.41
C HIS A 206 10.22 -3.90 -16.22
N ASP A 207 10.26 -2.58 -16.10
CA ASP A 207 11.25 -1.73 -16.72
C ASP A 207 12.30 -1.32 -15.67
N ASP A 208 13.36 -2.12 -15.58
CA ASP A 208 14.45 -1.96 -14.61
C ASP A 208 15.21 -0.65 -14.78
N ASP A 209 15.19 -0.05 -15.97
CA ASP A 209 15.84 1.24 -16.23
C ASP A 209 14.97 2.43 -15.78
N PHE A 210 13.66 2.22 -15.63
CA PHE A 210 12.73 3.26 -15.22
C PHE A 210 12.54 3.33 -13.70
N VAL A 211 12.76 2.24 -12.97
CA VAL A 211 12.55 2.20 -11.52
C VAL A 211 13.51 3.12 -10.78
N ALA A 212 12.97 3.96 -9.90
CA ALA A 212 13.79 4.84 -9.08
C ALA A 212 13.11 5.12 -7.73
N ALA A 213 13.94 5.41 -6.73
CA ALA A 213 13.52 5.80 -5.40
C ALA A 213 14.52 6.82 -4.84
N GLU A 214 14.04 7.89 -4.22
CA GLU A 214 14.91 8.88 -3.59
C GLU A 214 14.22 9.60 -2.42
N ASN A 215 15.02 10.36 -1.67
CA ASN A 215 14.55 11.30 -0.66
C ASN A 215 15.12 12.69 -0.93
N ASN A 216 14.38 13.73 -0.57
CA ASN A 216 14.96 15.07 -0.43
C ASN A 216 15.50 15.28 1.00
N ALA A 217 16.18 16.41 1.22
CA ALA A 217 16.72 16.78 2.52
C ALA A 217 15.63 17.04 3.59
N GLU A 218 14.40 17.35 3.18
CA GLU A 218 13.28 17.62 4.10
C GLU A 218 12.61 16.34 4.61
N GLY A 219 12.97 15.18 4.05
CA GLY A 219 12.45 13.88 4.44
C GLY A 219 11.23 13.41 3.63
N ASP A 220 10.95 14.04 2.50
CA ASP A 220 9.99 13.55 1.53
C ASP A 220 10.60 12.41 0.73
N SER A 221 9.74 11.53 0.22
CA SER A 221 10.10 10.30 -0.47
C SER A 221 9.48 10.29 -1.86
N TYR A 222 10.26 9.95 -2.87
CA TYR A 222 9.83 9.89 -4.26
C TYR A 222 10.13 8.52 -4.82
N GLY A 223 9.28 8.03 -5.71
CA GLY A 223 9.64 6.86 -6.50
C GLY A 223 8.75 6.65 -7.70
N GLN A 224 9.23 5.81 -8.60
CA GLN A 224 8.55 5.43 -9.83
C GLN A 224 8.93 4.04 -10.26
N PHE A 225 8.07 3.44 -11.09
CA PHE A 225 8.33 2.21 -11.81
C PHE A 225 7.44 2.14 -13.06
N ALA A 226 7.75 1.22 -13.97
CA ALA A 226 6.92 0.98 -15.12
C ALA A 226 6.84 -0.51 -15.47
N PHE A 227 5.74 -0.88 -16.10
CA PHE A 227 5.52 -2.18 -16.70
C PHE A 227 5.15 -2.01 -18.18
N ASN A 228 5.92 -2.67 -19.03
CA ASN A 228 5.57 -2.87 -20.43
C ASN A 228 4.61 -4.05 -20.58
N ASP A 229 3.87 -4.06 -21.68
CA ASP A 229 2.88 -5.09 -22.02
C ASP A 229 1.75 -5.22 -20.96
N TYR A 230 1.47 -4.13 -20.23
CA TYR A 230 0.43 -4.03 -19.21
C TYR A 230 -0.98 -4.09 -19.83
N TYR A 231 -1.64 -5.25 -19.76
CA TYR A 231 -2.91 -5.53 -20.46
C TYR A 231 -2.81 -5.52 -21.99
N GLY A 232 -1.72 -6.05 -22.55
CA GLY A 232 -1.60 -6.32 -23.98
C GLY A 232 -0.24 -5.94 -24.54
N LYS A 233 0.24 -6.65 -25.57
CA LYS A 233 1.56 -6.35 -26.17
C LYS A 233 1.62 -4.92 -26.70
N GLY A 234 2.64 -4.16 -26.33
CA GLY A 234 2.85 -2.77 -26.77
C GLY A 234 2.11 -1.71 -25.93
N SER A 235 1.41 -2.09 -24.87
CA SER A 235 0.93 -1.14 -23.87
C SER A 235 1.99 -0.85 -22.81
N ARG A 236 1.79 0.22 -22.05
CA ARG A 236 2.68 0.61 -20.95
C ARG A 236 1.91 1.23 -19.81
N TRP A 237 2.27 0.84 -18.59
CA TRP A 237 1.83 1.50 -17.36
C TRP A 237 3.05 2.05 -16.62
N GLU A 238 3.01 3.33 -16.28
CA GLU A 238 3.98 3.98 -15.41
C GLU A 238 3.25 4.45 -14.14
N ARG A 239 3.86 4.23 -12.99
CA ARG A 239 3.40 4.79 -11.72
C ARG A 239 4.50 5.65 -11.13
N LYS A 240 4.14 6.86 -10.70
CA LYS A 240 5.00 7.78 -9.96
C LYS A 240 4.31 8.16 -8.66
N SER A 241 5.08 8.29 -7.59
CA SER A 241 4.54 8.54 -6.27
C SER A 241 5.40 9.49 -5.46
N VAL A 242 4.74 10.33 -4.65
CA VAL A 242 5.36 11.19 -3.65
C VAL A 242 4.73 10.90 -2.30
N LEU A 243 5.55 10.57 -1.31
CA LEU A 243 5.15 10.47 0.09
C LEU A 243 5.84 11.59 0.87
N THR A 244 5.05 12.55 1.33
CA THR A 244 5.55 13.68 2.12
C THR A 244 5.90 13.26 3.53
N ARG A 245 6.78 14.01 4.22
CA ARG A 245 7.12 13.74 5.63
C ARG A 245 5.92 13.85 6.58
N GLU A 246 4.89 14.63 6.21
CA GLU A 246 3.62 14.75 6.94
C GLU A 246 2.69 13.56 6.69
N GLY A 247 3.00 12.71 5.71
CA GLY A 247 2.25 11.51 5.39
C GLY A 247 1.25 11.66 4.25
N HIS A 248 1.10 12.84 3.61
CA HIS A 248 0.34 12.95 2.37
C HIS A 248 1.01 12.08 1.31
N PHE A 249 0.20 11.23 0.67
CA PHE A 249 0.66 10.32 -0.35
C PHE A 249 -0.05 10.61 -1.66
N VAL A 250 0.73 10.87 -2.71
CA VAL A 250 0.23 11.27 -4.02
C VAL A 250 0.72 10.25 -5.04
N VAL A 251 -0.20 9.58 -5.73
CA VAL A 251 0.10 8.53 -6.70
C VAL A 251 -0.47 8.93 -8.06
N MET A 252 0.40 9.00 -9.05
CA MET A 252 0.07 9.27 -10.45
C MET A 252 0.28 8.01 -11.28
N ASP A 253 -0.72 7.63 -12.05
CA ASP A 253 -0.64 6.58 -13.06
C ASP A 253 -0.70 7.20 -14.45
N LYS A 254 0.24 6.83 -15.32
CA LYS A 254 0.19 7.07 -16.77
C LYS A 254 0.01 5.72 -17.46
N TYR A 255 -1.02 5.61 -18.27
CA TYR A 255 -1.29 4.39 -19.05
C TYR A 255 -1.39 4.69 -20.52
N ARG A 256 -0.71 3.89 -21.34
CA ARG A 256 -0.84 3.89 -22.79
C ARG A 256 -1.28 2.51 -23.24
N GLY A 257 -2.49 2.41 -23.78
CA GLY A 257 -3.00 1.16 -24.34
C GLY A 257 -2.27 0.76 -25.62
N SER A 258 -2.24 -0.54 -25.92
CA SER A 258 -1.75 -1.03 -27.22
C SER A 258 -2.69 -0.65 -28.36
N GLU A 259 -2.25 -0.83 -29.60
CA GLU A 259 -3.12 -0.67 -30.77
C GLU A 259 -4.33 -1.62 -30.72
N SER A 260 -4.10 -2.87 -30.31
CA SER A 260 -5.14 -3.91 -30.20
C SER A 260 -6.20 -3.65 -29.11
N LEU A 261 -5.95 -2.71 -28.19
CA LEU A 261 -6.90 -2.36 -27.14
C LEU A 261 -8.13 -1.63 -27.70
N GLY A 262 -8.00 -0.89 -28.80
CA GLY A 262 -9.12 -0.19 -29.43
C GLY A 262 -9.78 0.84 -28.50
N ASN A 263 -11.12 0.87 -28.46
CA ASN A 263 -11.93 1.82 -27.67
C ASN A 263 -12.91 1.13 -26.70
N GLU A 264 -12.74 -0.17 -26.48
CA GLU A 264 -13.73 -1.01 -25.76
C GLU A 264 -13.40 -1.20 -24.27
N TYR A 265 -12.37 -0.52 -23.77
CA TYR A 265 -11.82 -0.74 -22.44
C TYR A 265 -12.05 0.47 -21.52
N LEU A 266 -12.12 0.14 -20.24
CA LEU A 266 -12.19 1.04 -19.11
C LEU A 266 -10.87 0.93 -18.34
N ALA A 267 -10.40 2.03 -17.76
CA ALA A 267 -9.28 2.00 -16.84
C ALA A 267 -9.50 2.94 -15.66
N GLY A 268 -8.88 2.59 -14.53
CA GLY A 268 -9.00 3.37 -13.32
C GLY A 268 -8.25 2.78 -12.14
N PRO A 269 -7.75 3.61 -11.19
CA PRO A 269 -7.20 3.10 -9.95
C PRO A 269 -8.28 2.44 -9.09
N VAL A 270 -7.89 1.36 -8.41
CA VAL A 270 -8.68 0.69 -7.38
C VAL A 270 -7.85 0.60 -6.10
N TRP A 271 -8.48 0.83 -4.94
CA TRP A 271 -7.81 0.89 -3.64
C TRP A 271 -8.62 0.19 -2.54
N HIS A 272 -7.95 -0.61 -1.73
CA HIS A 272 -8.53 -1.42 -0.66
C HIS A 272 -8.35 -0.73 0.69
N LEU A 273 -9.45 -0.17 1.18
CA LEU A 273 -9.47 0.74 2.32
C LEU A 273 -10.28 0.17 3.49
N GLY A 274 -10.09 0.77 4.66
CA GLY A 274 -10.87 0.44 5.86
C GLY A 274 -12.37 0.58 5.66
N PHE A 275 -13.12 -0.20 6.45
CA PHE A 275 -14.56 -0.38 6.32
C PHE A 275 -15.30 0.09 7.59
N GLU A 276 -16.47 0.70 7.40
CA GLU A 276 -17.45 0.96 8.47
C GLU A 276 -18.80 0.35 8.05
N GLU A 277 -19.54 -0.23 9.01
CA GLU A 277 -20.81 -0.94 8.71
C GLU A 277 -21.87 -0.08 8.04
N THR A 278 -21.80 1.23 8.27
CA THR A 278 -22.68 2.24 7.68
C THR A 278 -22.39 2.52 6.21
N MET A 279 -21.30 2.00 5.64
CA MET A 279 -20.92 2.27 4.25
C MET A 279 -21.73 1.44 3.26
N GLU A 280 -22.39 2.13 2.32
CA GLU A 280 -23.09 1.51 1.20
C GLU A 280 -22.17 1.28 0.00
N SER A 281 -22.41 0.19 -0.73
CA SER A 281 -21.75 -0.12 -1.99
C SER A 281 -22.48 0.49 -3.17
N GLY A 282 -21.74 0.99 -4.15
CA GLY A 282 -22.32 1.53 -5.38
C GLY A 282 -21.49 2.64 -5.97
N ARG A 283 -22.07 3.26 -7.01
CA ARG A 283 -21.55 4.49 -7.58
C ARG A 283 -21.90 5.65 -6.65
N GLN A 284 -21.01 6.63 -6.58
CA GLN A 284 -21.25 7.89 -5.90
C GLN A 284 -20.88 9.05 -6.82
N LYS A 285 -21.49 10.22 -6.56
CA LYS A 285 -21.19 11.45 -7.30
C LYS A 285 -19.80 11.98 -6.98
N GLU A 286 -19.43 11.91 -5.70
CA GLU A 286 -18.19 12.48 -5.22
C GLU A 286 -16.98 11.62 -5.57
N ASN A 287 -15.88 12.27 -5.90
CA ASN A 287 -14.61 11.64 -6.25
C ASN A 287 -13.69 11.39 -5.04
N TRP A 288 -14.23 11.45 -3.83
CA TRP A 288 -13.49 11.30 -2.59
C TRP A 288 -14.16 10.34 -1.61
N PHE A 289 -13.35 9.73 -0.76
CA PHE A 289 -13.72 8.65 0.14
C PHE A 289 -13.09 8.90 1.50
N ASP A 290 -13.92 9.01 2.52
CA ASP A 290 -13.48 9.08 3.92
C ASP A 290 -13.62 7.69 4.57
N VAL A 291 -12.53 7.20 5.13
CA VAL A 291 -12.41 5.82 5.64
C VAL A 291 -11.61 5.74 6.95
N PRO A 292 -11.90 4.77 7.83
CA PRO A 292 -11.04 4.45 8.96
C PRO A 292 -9.76 3.74 8.49
N PRO A 293 -8.72 3.65 9.34
CA PRO A 293 -7.61 2.74 9.10
C PRO A 293 -8.07 1.28 9.11
N LEU A 294 -7.36 0.44 8.35
CA LEU A 294 -7.49 -1.02 8.43
C LEU A 294 -7.03 -1.53 9.79
N ASP A 295 -6.01 -0.88 10.36
CA ASP A 295 -5.42 -1.31 11.62
C ASP A 295 -4.61 -0.19 12.29
N ASN A 296 -4.38 -0.31 13.60
CA ASN A 296 -3.60 0.65 14.39
C ASN A 296 -2.56 -0.02 15.28
N ALA A 297 -1.35 0.53 15.29
CA ALA A 297 -0.29 0.14 16.22
C ALA A 297 -0.82 0.24 17.65
N TRP A 298 -0.37 -0.65 18.53
CA TRP A 298 -0.91 -0.77 19.89
C TRP A 298 -0.78 0.53 20.70
N TRP A 299 0.21 1.36 20.36
CA TRP A 299 0.48 2.63 21.01
C TRP A 299 -0.21 3.84 20.36
N LYS A 300 -0.90 3.68 19.22
CA LYS A 300 -1.61 4.78 18.56
C LYS A 300 -2.76 5.25 19.47
N ARG A 301 -2.66 6.51 19.90
CA ARG A 301 -3.69 7.21 20.66
C ARG A 301 -4.55 8.06 19.72
N GLY A 302 -5.84 8.17 20.05
CA GLY A 302 -6.80 8.93 19.26
C GLY A 302 -7.29 8.17 18.02
N LYS A 303 -8.36 8.69 17.42
CA LYS A 303 -8.94 8.12 16.20
C LYS A 303 -8.38 8.87 14.99
N SER A 304 -7.81 8.12 14.07
CA SER A 304 -7.34 8.61 12.78
C SER A 304 -8.27 8.15 11.67
N ARG A 305 -8.21 8.83 10.53
CA ARG A 305 -8.95 8.54 9.30
C ARG A 305 -8.07 8.88 8.10
N LEU A 306 -8.52 8.47 6.93
CA LEU A 306 -7.90 8.78 5.66
C LEU A 306 -8.96 9.33 4.71
N LEU A 307 -8.64 10.46 4.09
CA LEU A 307 -9.38 10.98 2.95
C LEU A 307 -8.63 10.63 1.66
N LEU A 308 -9.21 9.75 0.85
CA LEU A 308 -8.76 9.50 -0.53
C LEU A 308 -9.51 10.44 -1.48
N ILE A 309 -8.79 11.18 -2.31
CA ILE A 309 -9.35 12.05 -3.34
C ILE A 309 -8.77 11.63 -4.70
N MET A 310 -9.63 11.27 -5.65
CA MET A 310 -9.22 10.89 -7.00
C MET A 310 -9.45 12.05 -7.96
N TYR A 311 -8.52 12.32 -8.88
CA TYR A 311 -8.66 13.46 -9.79
C TYR A 311 -9.91 13.34 -10.68
N PRO A 312 -10.76 14.39 -10.71
CA PRO A 312 -11.98 14.35 -11.49
C PRO A 312 -11.69 14.43 -13.00
N HIS A 313 -12.49 13.76 -13.80
CA HIS A 313 -12.46 13.84 -15.26
C HIS A 313 -13.89 13.76 -15.79
N GLU A 314 -14.20 14.40 -16.93
CA GLU A 314 -15.58 14.55 -17.42
C GLU A 314 -16.33 13.20 -17.54
N ASN A 315 -15.60 12.15 -17.97
CA ASN A 315 -16.13 10.80 -18.19
C ASN A 315 -15.82 9.82 -17.04
N SER A 316 -15.31 10.33 -15.90
CA SER A 316 -15.01 9.47 -14.76
C SER A 316 -16.27 9.07 -14.02
N GLN A 317 -16.28 7.82 -13.54
CA GLN A 317 -17.26 7.30 -12.61
C GLN A 317 -16.55 6.81 -11.36
N HIS A 318 -17.14 7.11 -10.21
CA HIS A 318 -16.55 6.83 -8.91
C HIS A 318 -17.49 5.97 -8.07
N GLY A 319 -16.92 5.20 -7.15
CA GLY A 319 -17.72 4.32 -6.31
C GLY A 319 -16.89 3.52 -5.33
N LYS A 320 -17.59 2.74 -4.54
CA LYS A 320 -17.01 1.78 -3.61
C LYS A 320 -17.77 0.47 -3.62
N LEU A 321 -17.07 -0.65 -3.46
CA LEU A 321 -17.66 -1.97 -3.26
C LEU A 321 -17.22 -2.50 -1.90
N LYS A 322 -18.15 -3.00 -1.10
CA LYS A 322 -17.85 -3.72 0.12
C LYS A 322 -17.31 -5.10 -0.24
N GLN A 323 -16.20 -5.50 0.37
CA GLN A 323 -15.69 -6.86 0.32
C GLN A 323 -15.92 -7.53 1.66
N SER A 324 -16.46 -8.74 1.62
CA SER A 324 -16.72 -9.52 2.84
C SER A 324 -15.55 -10.41 3.22
N ASN A 325 -14.69 -10.74 2.25
CA ASN A 325 -13.57 -11.64 2.43
C ASN A 325 -12.25 -10.96 2.09
N SER A 326 -11.24 -11.22 2.91
CA SER A 326 -9.84 -10.93 2.65
C SER A 326 -9.00 -11.95 3.40
N GLN A 327 -7.87 -12.35 2.82
CA GLN A 327 -6.96 -13.29 3.46
C GLN A 327 -6.14 -12.61 4.56
N ASP A 328 -5.72 -11.37 4.31
CA ASP A 328 -4.76 -10.64 5.15
C ASP A 328 -5.43 -9.59 6.05
N THR A 329 -6.67 -9.19 5.74
CA THR A 329 -7.43 -8.21 6.53
C THR A 329 -8.82 -8.71 6.90
N GLY A 330 -9.49 -7.97 7.81
CA GLY A 330 -10.94 -8.08 7.95
C GLY A 330 -11.69 -7.53 6.71
N PRO A 331 -13.03 -7.45 6.78
CA PRO A 331 -13.83 -6.79 5.75
C PRO A 331 -13.27 -5.40 5.42
N ASN A 332 -13.29 -5.05 4.13
CA ASN A 332 -12.73 -3.81 3.60
C ASN A 332 -13.65 -3.25 2.50
N ILE A 333 -13.25 -2.13 1.88
CA ILE A 333 -13.90 -1.62 0.68
C ILE A 333 -12.90 -1.48 -0.47
N THR A 334 -13.35 -1.71 -1.70
CA THR A 334 -12.64 -1.28 -2.92
C THR A 334 -13.19 0.08 -3.36
N ALA A 335 -12.44 1.15 -3.15
CA ALA A 335 -12.72 2.46 -3.74
C ALA A 335 -12.16 2.54 -5.15
N PHE A 336 -12.91 3.12 -6.08
CA PHE A 336 -12.52 3.16 -7.50
C PHE A 336 -12.92 4.47 -8.19
N SER A 337 -12.15 4.81 -9.23
CA SER A 337 -12.45 5.84 -10.22
C SER A 337 -12.06 5.33 -11.58
N TYR A 338 -12.98 5.23 -12.52
CA TYR A 338 -12.66 4.72 -13.86
C TYR A 338 -13.30 5.54 -14.97
N ARG A 339 -12.74 5.42 -16.17
CA ARG A 339 -13.30 6.01 -17.39
C ARG A 339 -12.94 5.16 -18.62
N PRO A 340 -13.63 5.34 -19.76
CA PRO A 340 -13.20 4.77 -21.03
C PRO A 340 -11.81 5.25 -21.43
N ILE A 341 -11.04 4.36 -22.05
CA ILE A 341 -9.69 4.63 -22.56
C ILE A 341 -9.56 4.23 -24.03
N ARG A 342 -8.51 4.72 -24.70
CA ARG A 342 -8.24 4.42 -26.11
C ARG A 342 -6.82 3.90 -26.31
N GLY A 343 -6.66 2.98 -27.25
CA GLY A 343 -5.35 2.50 -27.70
C GLY A 343 -4.47 3.65 -28.21
N LEU A 344 -3.16 3.53 -27.96
CA LEU A 344 -2.13 4.49 -28.40
C LEU A 344 -2.31 5.92 -27.89
N ARG A 345 -3.15 6.14 -26.88
CA ARG A 345 -3.30 7.42 -26.19
C ARG A 345 -2.78 7.30 -24.77
N ASP A 346 -2.06 8.33 -24.33
CA ASP A 346 -1.64 8.46 -22.94
C ASP A 346 -2.83 8.94 -22.10
N GLU A 347 -3.15 8.18 -21.06
CA GLU A 347 -4.24 8.41 -20.11
C GLU A 347 -3.66 8.58 -18.71
N TYR A 348 -4.07 9.65 -18.02
CA TYR A 348 -3.51 10.04 -16.73
C TYR A 348 -4.53 9.91 -15.59
N PHE A 349 -4.11 9.36 -14.47
CA PHE A 349 -4.92 9.19 -13.27
C PHE A 349 -4.12 9.66 -12.06
N LEU A 350 -4.80 10.23 -11.07
CA LEU A 350 -4.17 10.70 -9.83
C LEU A 350 -5.05 10.31 -8.63
N SER A 351 -4.39 9.76 -7.61
CA SER A 351 -4.97 9.46 -6.30
C SER A 351 -4.19 10.19 -5.22
N VAL A 352 -4.88 10.96 -4.38
CA VAL A 352 -4.31 11.75 -3.29
C VAL A 352 -4.86 11.23 -1.97
N PHE A 353 -3.96 10.80 -1.10
CA PHE A 353 -4.25 10.22 0.21
C PHE A 353 -3.86 11.23 1.29
N VAL A 354 -4.84 11.69 2.06
CA VAL A 354 -4.67 12.69 3.12
C VAL A 354 -5.01 12.05 4.47
N PRO A 355 -4.02 11.60 5.25
CA PRO A 355 -4.26 11.08 6.59
C PRO A 355 -4.61 12.24 7.52
N TYR A 356 -5.56 12.02 8.44
CA TYR A 356 -5.93 13.03 9.42
C TYR A 356 -6.42 12.40 10.72
N ASP A 357 -6.35 13.17 11.81
CA ASP A 357 -6.88 12.77 13.12
C ASP A 357 -8.20 13.50 13.40
N LEU A 358 -9.14 12.82 14.07
CA LEU A 358 -10.37 13.44 14.56
C LEU A 358 -10.04 14.53 15.60
N PRO A 359 -10.82 15.63 15.66
CA PRO A 359 -12.15 15.82 15.07
C PRO A 359 -12.18 16.60 13.74
N GLN A 360 -11.10 16.61 12.94
CA GLN A 360 -11.09 17.34 11.66
C GLN A 360 -12.20 16.85 10.72
N ASP A 361 -12.86 17.79 10.02
CA ASP A 361 -13.92 17.50 9.04
C ASP A 361 -13.28 17.15 7.67
N PRO A 362 -13.54 15.95 7.10
CA PRO A 362 -13.05 15.58 5.77
C PRO A 362 -13.49 16.53 4.67
N SER A 363 -14.65 17.17 4.78
CA SER A 363 -15.16 18.14 3.80
C SER A 363 -14.27 19.38 3.73
N ASP A 364 -13.74 19.83 4.88
CA ASP A 364 -12.85 20.98 4.93
C ASP A 364 -11.44 20.64 4.45
N ILE A 365 -10.96 19.43 4.74
CA ILE A 365 -9.72 18.90 4.14
C ILE A 365 -9.85 18.84 2.62
N ARG A 366 -10.99 18.35 2.11
CA ARG A 366 -11.26 18.28 0.66
C ARG A 366 -11.25 19.65 0.00
N LYS A 367 -11.89 20.66 0.61
CA LYS A 367 -11.93 22.05 0.09
C LYS A 367 -10.56 22.70 0.03
N ARG A 368 -9.65 22.33 0.95
CA ARG A 368 -8.27 22.84 1.03
C ARG A 368 -7.26 21.99 0.26
N THR A 369 -7.71 20.95 -0.44
CA THR A 369 -6.87 20.10 -1.28
C THR A 369 -7.20 20.36 -2.74
N HIS A 370 -6.28 21.03 -3.44
CA HIS A 370 -6.44 21.39 -4.85
C HIS A 370 -5.56 20.52 -5.72
N MET A 371 -6.07 20.11 -6.87
CA MET A 371 -5.34 19.31 -7.84
C MET A 371 -5.49 19.96 -9.22
N GLN A 372 -4.39 20.12 -9.93
CA GLN A 372 -4.35 20.64 -11.29
C GLN A 372 -3.47 19.75 -12.15
N MET A 373 -3.87 19.52 -13.40
CA MET A 373 -3.08 18.80 -14.39
C MET A 373 -2.63 19.77 -15.47
N ASP A 374 -1.36 19.74 -15.83
CA ASP A 374 -0.84 20.50 -16.95
C ASP A 374 -1.09 19.77 -18.29
N LYS A 375 -0.73 20.44 -19.39
CA LYS A 375 -0.89 19.90 -20.75
C LYS A 375 -0.03 18.66 -21.05
N ASN A 376 1.00 18.40 -20.25
CA ASN A 376 1.94 17.29 -20.41
C ASN A 376 1.54 16.08 -19.53
N GLY A 377 0.47 16.21 -18.73
CA GLY A 377 0.01 15.17 -17.81
C GLY A 377 0.77 15.15 -16.48
N SER A 378 1.51 16.23 -16.14
CA SER A 378 2.03 16.41 -14.79
C SER A 378 0.96 17.01 -13.89
N TYR A 379 0.97 16.61 -12.62
CA TYR A 379 0.05 17.09 -11.61
C TYR A 379 0.74 18.02 -10.62
N GLU A 380 -0.01 19.04 -10.22
CA GLU A 380 0.23 19.85 -9.04
C GLU A 380 -0.86 19.57 -8.01
N VAL A 381 -0.45 19.22 -6.79
CA VAL A 381 -1.35 19.03 -5.65
C VAL A 381 -0.97 19.99 -4.54
N THR A 382 -1.92 20.81 -4.09
CA THR A 382 -1.72 21.77 -2.99
C THR A 382 -2.59 21.42 -1.80
N PHE A 383 -1.98 21.32 -0.63
CA PHE A 383 -2.65 21.17 0.66
C PHE A 383 -2.59 22.53 1.39
N GLU A 384 -3.56 23.40 1.11
CA GLU A 384 -3.53 24.80 1.56
C GLU A 384 -3.46 24.94 3.08
N GLY A 385 -4.16 24.05 3.80
CA GLY A 385 -4.18 24.05 5.27
C GLY A 385 -2.80 23.83 5.90
N GLN A 386 -1.83 23.32 5.15
CA GLN A 386 -0.47 23.04 5.62
C GLN A 386 0.61 23.76 4.82
N GLY A 387 0.23 24.56 3.81
CA GLY A 387 1.18 25.25 2.94
C GLY A 387 2.05 24.31 2.09
N ILE A 388 1.62 23.06 1.87
CA ILE A 388 2.39 22.06 1.11
C ILE A 388 1.94 22.06 -0.35
N ARG A 389 2.91 22.06 -1.27
CA ARG A 389 2.70 21.87 -2.71
C ARG A 389 3.56 20.74 -3.22
N VAL A 390 2.93 19.80 -3.93
CA VAL A 390 3.54 18.63 -4.55
C VAL A 390 3.45 18.77 -6.06
N LEU A 391 4.58 18.64 -6.75
CA LEU A 391 4.64 18.45 -8.19
C LEU A 391 4.96 16.98 -8.47
N LEU A 392 4.28 16.38 -9.45
CA LEU A 392 4.47 15.00 -9.84
C LEU A 392 4.20 14.80 -11.34
N GLY A 393 5.22 14.39 -12.10
CA GLY A 393 5.11 14.21 -13.55
C GLY A 393 6.48 13.97 -14.18
N GLU A 394 6.91 14.84 -15.11
CA GLU A 394 8.30 14.82 -15.63
C GLU A 394 9.33 15.07 -14.53
N LYS A 395 8.99 15.94 -13.58
CA LYS A 395 9.74 16.21 -12.37
C LYS A 395 8.82 15.98 -11.18
N TRP A 396 9.42 15.66 -10.04
CA TRP A 396 8.74 15.70 -8.77
C TRP A 396 9.43 16.67 -7.81
N SER A 397 8.63 17.28 -6.94
CA SER A 397 9.16 18.14 -5.87
C SER A 397 8.10 18.31 -4.81
N VAL A 398 8.55 18.55 -3.58
CA VAL A 398 7.69 19.02 -2.49
C VAL A 398 8.23 20.37 -2.06
N SER A 399 7.35 21.35 -1.91
CA SER A 399 7.68 22.68 -1.39
C SER A 399 6.71 23.04 -0.28
N ARG A 400 7.21 23.75 0.73
CA ARG A 400 6.45 24.26 1.87
C ARG A 400 6.54 25.78 1.88
N LYS A 401 5.43 26.46 2.19
CA LYS A 401 5.40 27.91 2.40
C LYS A 401 5.70 28.29 3.83
#